data_AF-A0A075HCI4-F1
#
_entry.id   AF-A0A075HCI4-F1
#
_cell.length_a   1.000
_cell.length_b   1.000
_cell.length_c   1.000
_cell.angle_alpha   90.00
_cell.angle_beta   90.00
_cell.angle_gamma   90.00
#
_symmetry.space_group_name_H-M   'P 1'
#
loop_
_entity.id
_entity.type
_entity.pdbx_description
1 polymer ?
#
loop_
_entity_poly.entity_id
_entity_poly.type
_entity_poly.pdbx_seq_one_letter_code
_entity_poly.pdbx_strand_id
1 'polypeptide(L)'
;MPGERAGEGGLIEPLRLAEFQLDTESANQKYAARRNDPRRTKIGTFKVPRDASMGQYEGITRESCNKFVDMLDKQGWTLVSKLQVGGPFTAHDLDTSIILLDRHEYRVQGLFQFRDPKPTRIEIPSKLVRGSTEQRLTLKEALNA
;
A
#
# COMPACT_ATOMS: atom_id res chain seq x y z
N MET A 1 -14.79 26.65 -70.70
CA MET A 1 -14.29 27.82 -69.96
C MET A 1 -15.24 28.10 -68.81
N PRO A 2 -14.82 28.34 -67.54
CA PRO A 2 -13.60 28.02 -66.77
C PRO A 2 -13.92 26.91 -65.71
N GLY A 3 -13.08 26.45 -64.78
CA GLY A 3 -11.74 26.83 -64.35
C GLY A 3 -11.11 25.76 -63.45
N GLU A 4 -9.80 25.91 -63.25
CA GLU A 4 -8.90 25.09 -62.45
C GLU A 4 -9.27 25.04 -60.96
N ARG A 5 -9.00 23.89 -60.32
CA ARG A 5 -8.38 23.86 -58.98
C ARG A 5 -7.36 22.73 -58.90
N ALA A 6 -6.09 23.14 -58.85
CA ALA A 6 -5.01 22.41 -58.22
C ALA A 6 -5.23 22.34 -56.69
N GLY A 7 -4.58 21.37 -56.03
CA GLY A 7 -4.56 21.20 -54.57
C GLY A 7 -4.50 19.71 -54.24
N GLU A 8 -3.35 19.08 -54.46
CA GLU A 8 -2.33 18.82 -53.43
C GLU A 8 -2.64 17.58 -52.59
N GLY A 9 -1.72 16.62 -52.67
CA GLY A 9 -1.72 15.42 -51.86
C GLY A 9 -1.63 15.76 -50.38
N GLY A 10 -2.70 15.46 -49.65
CA GLY A 10 -2.64 15.25 -48.22
C GLY A 10 -2.21 13.82 -47.96
N LEU A 11 -0.90 13.56 -48.01
CA LEU A 11 -0.32 12.43 -47.29
C LEU A 11 -0.81 12.55 -45.85
N ILE A 12 -1.45 11.49 -45.35
CA ILE A 12 -1.74 11.35 -43.93
C ILE A 12 -0.39 11.51 -43.24
N GLU A 13 -0.17 12.64 -42.56
CA GLU A 13 1.03 12.81 -41.75
C GLU A 13 1.06 11.62 -40.79
N PRO A 14 2.10 10.77 -40.80
CA PRO A 14 2.27 9.83 -39.73
C PRO A 14 2.43 10.69 -38.49
N LEU A 15 1.46 10.57 -37.56
CA LEU A 15 1.59 11.03 -36.19
C LEU A 15 3.02 10.72 -35.79
N ARG A 16 3.88 11.75 -35.72
CA ARG A 16 5.21 11.60 -35.17
C ARG A 16 4.94 11.05 -33.78
N LEU A 17 5.19 9.76 -33.59
CA LEU A 17 5.57 9.26 -32.29
C LEU A 17 6.73 10.16 -31.93
N ALA A 18 6.45 11.22 -31.16
CA ALA A 18 7.46 11.82 -30.34
C ALA A 18 8.02 10.62 -29.60
N GLU A 19 9.22 10.20 -29.99
CA GLU A 19 9.95 9.17 -29.29
C GLU A 19 9.93 9.66 -27.84
N PHE A 20 9.10 9.04 -27.01
CA PHE A 20 9.24 9.13 -25.59
C PHE A 20 10.56 8.39 -25.34
N GLN A 21 11.68 9.10 -25.54
CA GLN A 21 12.98 8.68 -25.10
C GLN A 21 12.87 8.70 -23.59
N LEU A 22 12.40 7.57 -23.06
CA LEU A 22 12.39 7.32 -21.64
C LEU A 22 13.88 7.29 -21.29
N ASP A 23 14.35 8.32 -20.60
CA ASP A 23 15.71 8.38 -20.10
C ASP A 23 15.90 7.25 -19.08
N THR A 24 16.29 6.10 -19.62
CA THR A 24 16.47 4.86 -18.87
C THR A 24 17.64 5.00 -17.90
N GLU A 25 18.61 5.88 -18.18
CA GLU A 25 19.72 6.18 -17.28
C GLU A 25 19.24 6.96 -16.06
N SER A 26 18.49 8.05 -16.24
CA SER A 26 17.90 8.81 -15.13
C SER A 26 16.89 7.97 -14.33
N ALA A 27 16.10 7.14 -15.00
CA ALA A 27 15.19 6.21 -14.33
C ALA A 27 15.99 5.18 -13.51
N ASN A 28 17.02 4.57 -14.08
CA ASN A 28 17.87 3.59 -13.41
C ASN A 28 18.67 4.19 -12.25
N GLN A 29 19.15 5.43 -12.35
CA GLN A 29 19.78 6.14 -11.23
C GLN A 29 18.80 6.37 -10.08
N LYS A 30 17.56 6.77 -10.38
CA LYS A 30 16.49 6.89 -9.37
C LYS A 30 16.14 5.54 -8.73
N TYR A 31 16.10 4.45 -9.51
CA TYR A 31 15.88 3.11 -8.99
C TYR A 31 17.05 2.62 -8.13
N ALA A 32 18.29 2.85 -8.55
CA ALA A 32 19.50 2.50 -7.82
C ALA A 32 19.59 3.24 -6.48
N ALA A 33 19.27 4.54 -6.47
CA ALA A 33 19.23 5.35 -5.24
C ALA A 33 18.12 4.88 -4.26
N ARG A 34 16.97 4.42 -4.78
CA ARG A 34 15.85 3.90 -3.97
C ARG A 34 16.04 2.47 -3.45
N ARG A 35 16.95 1.71 -4.06
CA ARG A 35 17.24 0.32 -3.68
C ARG A 35 17.68 0.22 -2.21
N ASN A 36 18.42 1.23 -1.73
CA ASN A 36 18.93 1.30 -0.37
C ASN A 36 18.21 2.32 0.52
N ASP A 37 17.16 2.99 0.03
CA ASP A 37 16.37 3.90 0.87
C ASP A 37 15.48 3.07 1.82
N PRO A 38 15.66 3.18 3.16
CA PRO A 38 14.83 2.48 4.14
C PRO A 38 13.39 3.01 4.17
N ARG A 39 13.09 4.09 3.44
CA ARG A 39 11.77 4.70 3.35
C ARG A 39 10.93 4.03 2.27
N ARG A 40 9.68 3.74 2.62
CA ARG A 40 8.66 3.18 1.75
C ARG A 40 7.35 3.90 1.96
N THR A 41 6.68 4.23 0.87
CA THR A 41 5.29 4.66 0.92
C THR A 41 4.43 3.47 1.32
N LYS A 42 3.57 3.66 2.31
CA LYS A 42 2.55 2.68 2.70
C LYS A 42 1.18 3.29 2.43
N ILE A 43 0.27 2.43 1.98
CA ILE A 43 -1.11 2.81 1.64
C ILE A 43 -2.03 1.87 2.40
N GLY A 44 -3.06 2.43 3.01
CA GLY A 44 -4.16 1.71 3.62
C GLY A 44 -5.49 2.24 3.09
N THR A 45 -6.55 1.48 3.28
CA THR A 45 -7.89 1.90 2.88
C THR A 45 -8.85 1.72 4.05
N PHE A 46 -9.87 2.57 4.11
CA PHE A 46 -10.97 2.46 5.08
C PHE A 46 -12.27 2.89 4.41
N LYS A 47 -13.40 2.45 4.97
CA LYS A 47 -14.73 2.71 4.43
C LYS A 47 -15.54 3.59 5.39
N VAL A 48 -16.28 4.54 4.83
CA VAL A 48 -17.18 5.43 5.57
C VAL A 48 -18.58 5.30 4.97
N PRO A 49 -19.66 5.24 5.77
CA PRO A 49 -21.03 5.30 5.26
C PRO A 49 -21.27 6.57 4.43
N ARG A 50 -22.04 6.47 3.34
CA ARG A 50 -22.32 7.63 2.46
C ARG A 50 -23.15 8.71 3.14
N ASP A 51 -23.97 8.33 4.11
CA ASP A 51 -24.86 9.18 4.90
C ASP A 51 -24.20 9.71 6.18
N ALA A 52 -22.90 9.45 6.37
CA ALA A 52 -22.17 9.93 7.54
C ALA A 52 -22.14 11.46 7.60
N SER A 53 -22.45 12.01 8.78
CA SER A 53 -22.24 13.42 9.06
C SER A 53 -20.74 13.78 9.08
N MET A 54 -20.42 15.07 8.93
CA MET A 54 -19.02 15.53 8.98
C MET A 54 -18.29 15.12 10.26
N GLY A 55 -18.97 15.17 11.41
CA GLY A 55 -18.40 14.71 12.68
C GLY A 55 -18.11 13.20 12.71
N GLN A 56 -18.99 12.38 12.12
CA GLN A 56 -18.76 10.95 11.97
C GLN A 56 -17.60 10.66 11.02
N TYR A 57 -17.53 11.36 9.89
CA TYR A 57 -16.42 11.27 8.94
C TYR A 57 -15.07 11.59 9.59
N GLU A 58 -14.99 12.71 10.32
CA GLU A 58 -13.76 13.11 11.03
C GLU A 58 -13.36 12.09 12.09
N GLY A 59 -14.33 11.57 12.86
CA GLY A 59 -14.11 10.53 13.85
C GLY A 59 -13.54 9.25 13.24
N ILE A 60 -14.22 8.73 12.20
CA ILE A 60 -13.78 7.51 11.49
C ILE A 60 -12.41 7.72 10.85
N THR A 61 -12.18 8.88 10.24
CA THR A 61 -10.90 9.20 9.58
C THR A 61 -9.76 9.23 10.59
N ARG A 62 -9.95 9.89 11.73
CA ARG A 62 -8.94 9.96 12.81
C ARG A 62 -8.63 8.58 13.37
N GLU A 63 -9.66 7.80 13.70
CA GLU A 63 -9.49 6.46 14.25
C GLU A 63 -8.78 5.53 13.25
N SER A 64 -9.18 5.59 11.97
CA SER A 64 -8.59 4.78 10.90
C SER A 64 -7.12 5.15 10.65
N CYS A 65 -6.78 6.44 10.65
CA CYS A 65 -5.40 6.90 10.53
C CYS A 65 -4.53 6.44 11.70
N ASN A 66 -5.03 6.52 12.93
CA ASN A 66 -4.31 6.05 14.11
C ASN A 66 -4.07 4.54 14.04
N LYS A 67 -5.09 3.74 13.74
CA LYS A 67 -4.95 2.28 13.57
C LYS A 67 -3.96 1.92 12.47
N PHE A 68 -3.97 2.67 11.37
CA PHE A 68 -3.04 2.47 10.26
C PHE A 68 -1.58 2.70 10.69
N VAL A 69 -1.32 3.77 11.42
CA VAL A 69 0.03 4.07 11.96
C VAL A 69 0.44 3.05 13.01
N ASP A 70 -0.43 2.72 13.97
CA ASP A 70 -0.14 1.75 15.04
C ASP A 70 0.17 0.35 14.50
N MET A 71 -0.57 -0.09 13.47
CA MET A 71 -0.31 -1.35 12.79
C MET A 71 1.07 -1.35 12.14
N LEU A 72 1.45 -0.27 11.46
CA LEU A 72 2.74 -0.15 10.80
C LEU A 72 3.88 -0.06 11.81
N ASP A 73 3.69 0.66 12.92
CA ASP A 73 4.68 0.74 14.01
C ASP A 73 4.97 -0.64 14.61
N LYS A 74 3.92 -1.45 14.86
CA LYS A 74 4.07 -2.85 15.30
C LYS A 74 4.81 -3.74 14.28
N GLN A 75 4.76 -3.39 13.00
CA GLN A 75 5.51 -4.06 11.94
C GLN A 75 6.93 -3.51 11.76
N GLY A 76 7.38 -2.58 12.61
CA GLY A 76 8.70 -1.95 12.53
C GLY A 76 8.78 -0.73 11.61
N TRP A 77 7.65 -0.15 11.21
CA TRP A 77 7.61 1.02 10.34
C TRP A 77 7.28 2.29 11.12
N THR A 78 8.17 3.27 11.08
CA THR A 78 7.94 4.58 11.70
C THR A 78 7.49 5.59 10.65
N LEU A 79 6.39 6.32 10.90
CA LEU A 79 5.91 7.39 10.03
C LEU A 79 6.90 8.57 10.01
N VAL A 80 7.29 9.05 8.82
CA VAL A 80 8.24 10.17 8.65
C VAL A 80 7.65 11.34 7.85
N SER A 81 6.41 11.25 7.41
CA SER A 81 5.70 12.33 6.72
C SER A 81 4.34 12.60 7.36
N LYS A 82 3.69 13.70 6.96
CA LYS A 82 2.25 13.87 7.19
C LYS A 82 1.49 12.76 6.45
N LEU A 83 0.42 12.26 7.08
CA LEU A 83 -0.53 11.38 6.40
C LEU A 83 -1.38 12.18 5.42
N GLN A 84 -1.69 11.57 4.29
CA GLN A 84 -2.61 12.10 3.30
C GLN A 84 -3.81 11.15 3.22
N VAL A 85 -5.01 11.72 3.22
CA VAL A 85 -6.25 10.97 3.03
C VAL A 85 -6.86 11.43 1.70
N GLY A 86 -7.01 10.50 0.76
CA GLY A 86 -7.64 10.73 -0.53
C GLY A 86 -8.99 10.02 -0.63
N GLY A 87 -9.92 10.61 -1.37
CA GLY A 87 -11.26 10.09 -1.60
C GLY A 87 -12.29 11.21 -1.75
N PRO A 88 -13.59 10.88 -1.82
CA PRO A 88 -14.15 9.53 -1.77
C PRO A 88 -13.96 8.74 -3.09
N PHE A 89 -13.75 7.44 -2.97
CA PHE A 89 -13.76 6.48 -4.09
C PHE A 89 -14.95 5.51 -3.99
N THR A 90 -15.23 4.80 -5.07
CA THR A 90 -16.18 3.67 -5.05
C THR A 90 -15.67 2.61 -4.07
N ALA A 91 -16.52 2.24 -3.11
CA ALA A 91 -16.17 1.21 -2.14
C ALA A 91 -16.39 -0.19 -2.73
N HIS A 92 -15.41 -1.07 -2.55
CA HIS A 92 -15.52 -2.48 -2.90
C HIS A 92 -15.38 -3.35 -1.67
N ASP A 93 -16.16 -4.43 -1.60
CA ASP A 93 -15.93 -5.50 -0.65
C ASP A 93 -14.57 -6.17 -0.90
N LEU A 94 -13.82 -6.44 0.16
CA LEU A 94 -12.42 -6.92 0.03
C LEU A 94 -12.37 -8.37 -0.46
N ASP A 95 -13.37 -9.18 -0.11
CA ASP A 95 -13.37 -10.61 -0.42
C ASP A 95 -14.07 -10.88 -1.75
N THR A 96 -15.17 -10.17 -2.01
CA THR A 96 -16.03 -10.42 -3.17
C THR A 96 -15.83 -9.42 -4.31
N SER A 97 -15.08 -8.33 -4.09
CA SER A 97 -14.91 -7.22 -5.05
C SER A 97 -16.22 -6.52 -5.47
N ILE A 98 -17.34 -6.84 -4.82
CA ILE A 98 -18.66 -6.26 -5.10
C ILE A 98 -18.68 -4.80 -4.66
N ILE A 99 -19.35 -3.94 -5.44
CA ILE A 99 -19.52 -2.53 -5.12
C ILE A 99 -20.46 -2.37 -3.93
N LEU A 100 -20.01 -1.63 -2.92
CA LEU A 100 -20.80 -1.25 -1.74
C LEU A 100 -21.44 0.11 -1.99
N LEU A 101 -22.74 0.11 -2.28
CA LEU A 101 -23.49 1.32 -2.65
C LEU A 101 -23.74 2.26 -1.46
N ASP A 102 -23.72 1.72 -0.24
CA ASP A 102 -23.94 2.43 1.02
C ASP A 102 -22.65 3.05 1.59
N ARG A 103 -21.49 2.83 0.95
CA ARG A 103 -20.18 3.28 1.47
C ARG A 103 -19.36 4.06 0.44
N HIS A 104 -18.43 4.83 0.98
CA HIS A 104 -17.30 5.44 0.29
C HIS A 104 -16.00 4.83 0.80
N GLU A 105 -15.06 4.60 -0.09
CA GLU A 105 -13.70 4.21 0.27
C GLU A 105 -12.80 5.45 0.31
N TYR A 106 -11.96 5.51 1.34
CA TYR A 106 -10.91 6.50 1.49
C TYR A 106 -9.57 5.78 1.60
N ARG A 107 -8.53 6.40 1.05
CA ARG A 107 -7.18 5.86 1.02
C ARG A 107 -6.29 6.74 1.87
N VAL A 108 -5.61 6.14 2.84
CA VAL A 108 -4.59 6.80 3.64
C VAL A 108 -3.22 6.44 3.08
N GLN A 109 -2.36 7.44 2.93
CA GLN A 109 -1.00 7.30 2.43
C GLN A 109 -0.03 8.05 3.33
N GLY A 110 1.13 7.44 3.59
CA GLY A 110 2.24 8.07 4.28
C GLY A 110 3.58 7.51 3.84
N LEU A 111 4.64 8.27 4.07
CA LEU A 111 6.01 7.79 3.93
C LEU A 111 6.47 7.24 5.28
N PHE A 112 6.91 5.99 5.29
CA PHE A 112 7.38 5.29 6.49
C PHE A 112 8.83 4.87 6.32
N GLN A 113 9.59 4.81 7.40
CA GLN A 113 10.94 4.27 7.43
C GLN A 113 10.94 2.98 8.23
N PHE A 114 11.51 1.91 7.67
CA PHE A 114 11.70 0.67 8.41
C PHE A 114 12.79 0.86 9.47
N ARG A 115 12.43 0.72 10.74
CA ARG A 115 13.37 0.52 11.84
C ARG A 115 13.35 -0.96 12.15
N ASP A 116 14.49 -1.62 11.93
CA ASP A 116 14.73 -3.04 12.19
C ASP A 116 13.97 -3.52 13.46
N PRO A 117 12.79 -4.17 13.30
CA PRO A 117 11.94 -4.47 14.43
C PRO A 117 12.61 -5.58 15.23
N LYS A 118 12.90 -5.29 16.49
CA LYS A 118 13.36 -6.33 17.41
C LYS A 118 12.27 -7.40 17.48
N PRO A 119 12.58 -8.68 17.24
CA PRO A 119 11.60 -9.75 17.35
C PRO A 119 10.98 -9.70 18.75
N THR A 120 9.67 -9.45 18.82
CA THR A 120 8.96 -9.49 20.09
C THR A 120 8.73 -10.95 20.41
N ARG A 121 9.51 -11.51 21.35
CA ARG A 121 9.30 -12.87 21.84
C ARG A 121 7.94 -12.93 22.51
N ILE A 122 6.99 -13.63 21.90
CA ILE A 122 5.70 -13.93 22.52
C ILE A 122 5.95 -15.06 23.51
N GLU A 123 6.02 -14.73 24.80
CA GLU A 123 6.04 -15.74 25.86
C GLU A 123 4.64 -16.31 26.02
N ILE A 124 4.44 -17.54 25.57
CA ILE A 124 3.18 -18.26 25.78
C ILE A 124 3.14 -18.68 27.26
N PRO A 125 2.14 -18.24 28.04
CA PRO A 125 1.97 -18.69 29.41
C PRO A 125 1.93 -20.22 29.45
N SER A 126 2.74 -20.83 30.30
CA SER A 126 2.86 -22.29 30.43
C SER A 126 1.53 -23.01 30.72
N LYS A 127 0.53 -22.28 31.26
CA LYS A 127 -0.84 -22.77 31.50
C LYS A 127 -1.66 -22.98 30.22
N LEU A 128 -1.29 -22.32 29.12
CA LEU A 128 -1.96 -22.41 27.82
C LEU A 128 -1.30 -23.44 26.89
N VAL A 129 -0.10 -23.91 27.23
CA VAL A 129 0.57 -24.99 26.52
C VAL A 129 -0.01 -26.31 27.00
N ARG A 130 -0.90 -26.91 26.19
CA ARG A 130 -1.27 -28.32 26.39
C ARG A 130 -0.02 -29.15 26.11
N GLY A 131 0.62 -29.66 27.16
CA GLY A 131 1.74 -30.57 27.01
C GLY A 131 1.29 -31.80 26.22
N SER A 132 1.71 -31.90 24.95
CA SER A 132 1.61 -33.16 24.22
C SER A 132 2.54 -34.15 24.93
N THR A 133 2.03 -35.33 25.25
CA THR A 133 2.78 -36.42 25.89
C THR A 133 4.00 -36.85 25.06
N GLU A 134 4.05 -36.49 23.78
CA GLU A 134 5.12 -36.84 22.83
C GLU A 134 6.37 -35.93 22.89
N GLN A 135 6.33 -34.77 23.55
CA GLN A 135 7.47 -33.83 23.58
C GLN A 135 8.37 -33.96 24.82
N ARG A 136 8.34 -35.12 25.49
CA ARG A 136 9.31 -35.43 26.56
C ARG A 136 10.52 -36.15 26.00
N LEU A 137 11.26 -35.52 25.09
CA LEU A 137 12.67 -35.87 24.91
C LEU A 137 13.43 -35.14 26.01
N THR A 138 13.94 -35.90 26.96
CA THR A 138 14.82 -35.36 27.98
C THR A 138 16.16 -34.97 27.35
N LEU A 139 16.83 -33.94 27.90
CA LEU A 139 18.17 -33.51 27.46
C LEU A 139 19.18 -34.67 27.39
N LYS A 140 18.98 -35.73 28.18
CA LYS A 140 19.79 -36.95 28.17
C LYS A 140 19.59 -37.83 26.92
N GLU A 141 18.42 -37.78 26.28
CA GLU A 141 18.10 -38.55 25.07
C GLU A 141 18.59 -37.81 23.81
N ALA A 142 18.57 -36.48 23.80
CA ALA A 142 19.07 -35.67 22.68
C ALA A 142 20.61 -35.61 22.57
N LEU A 143 21.34 -35.87 23.66
CA LEU A 143 22.81 -35.87 23.71
C LEU A 143 23.44 -37.23 23.40
N ASN A 144 22.65 -38.29 23.30
CA ASN A 144 23.09 -39.66 23.03
C ASN A 144 22.58 -40.22 21.68
N ALA A 145 22.02 -39.37 20.81
CA ALA A 145 21.62 -39.68 19.43
C ALA A 145 22.61 -39.06 18.44
#